data_AF-L8LLA4-F1
#
_entry.id   AF-L8LLA4-F1
#
_cell.length_a   1.000
_cell.length_b   1.000
_cell.length_c   1.000
_cell.angle_alpha   90.00
_cell.angle_beta   90.00
_cell.angle_gamma   90.00
#
_symmetry.space_group_name_H-M   'P 1'
#
loop_
_entity.id
_entity.type
_entity.pdbx_description
1 polymer ?
#
loop_
_entity_poly.entity_id
_entity_poly.type
_entity_poly.pdbx_seq_one_letter_code
_entity_poly.pdbx_strand_id
1 'polypeptide(L)' 'MGKPELIKPGALPYRQGDDWFICANNHRLKEVTGWYANYSLLQGLQLTIDWWKSQLT' A
#
# COMPACT_ATOMS: atom_id res chain seq x y z
N MET A 1 -9.84 18.05 -20.50
CA MET A 1 -9.85 16.58 -20.74
C MET A 1 -8.52 16.21 -21.38
N GLY A 2 -7.70 15.42 -20.67
CA GLY A 2 -6.31 15.15 -21.02
C GLY A 2 -6.12 13.72 -21.51
N LYS A 3 -5.28 13.57 -22.53
CA LYS A 3 -4.85 12.35 -23.24
C LYS A 3 -4.55 11.15 -22.31
N PRO A 4 -5.54 10.29 -22.02
CA PRO A 4 -5.37 9.17 -21.09
C PRO A 4 -4.38 8.12 -21.61
N GLU A 5 -4.17 8.04 -22.93
CA GLU A 5 -3.18 7.18 -23.58
C GLU A 5 -1.73 7.50 -23.21
N LEU A 6 -1.46 8.69 -22.69
CA LEU A 6 -0.13 9.09 -22.21
C LEU A 6 0.15 8.61 -20.77
N ILE A 7 -0.87 8.13 -20.05
CA ILE A 7 -0.70 7.59 -18.71
C ILE A 7 -0.21 6.15 -18.84
N LYS A 8 1.08 5.94 -18.61
CA LYS A 8 1.68 4.60 -18.49
C LYS A 8 1.81 4.24 -17.01
N PRO A 9 0.82 3.54 -16.41
CA PRO A 9 0.91 3.14 -15.02
C PRO A 9 2.17 2.28 -14.81
N GLY A 10 2.98 2.63 -13.81
CA GLY A 10 4.21 1.90 -13.48
C GLY A 10 5.43 2.17 -14.37
N ALA A 11 5.36 3.09 -15.34
CA ALA A 11 6.49 3.38 -16.24
C ALA A 11 7.45 4.49 -15.74
N LEU A 12 7.33 4.90 -14.48
CA LEU A 12 8.28 5.82 -13.88
C LEU A 12 9.55 5.03 -13.49
N PRO A 13 10.75 5.56 -13.79
CA PRO A 13 11.98 4.94 -13.32
C PRO A 13 12.00 4.92 -11.79
N TYR A 14 12.67 3.91 -11.21
CA TYR A 14 12.95 3.87 -9.77
C TYR A 14 13.61 5.17 -9.33
N ARG A 15 13.16 5.72 -8.20
CA ARG A 15 13.78 6.93 -7.66
C ARG A 15 15.12 6.56 -7.04
N GLN A 16 16.03 7.52 -7.04
CA GLN A 16 17.29 7.36 -6.33
C GLN A 16 17.00 7.14 -4.84
N GLY A 17 17.43 6.01 -4.30
CA GLY A 17 17.21 5.63 -2.90
C GLY A 17 15.98 4.74 -2.65
N ASP A 18 15.22 4.35 -3.68
CA ASP A 18 14.15 3.35 -3.52
C ASP A 18 14.76 1.94 -3.43
N ASP A 19 14.48 1.24 -2.32
CA ASP A 19 14.82 -0.18 -2.20
C ASP A 19 13.87 -1.05 -3.03
N TRP A 20 14.41 -2.09 -3.66
CA TRP A 20 13.64 -3.05 -4.46
C TRP A 20 12.64 -3.86 -3.63
N PHE A 21 12.92 -4.03 -2.34
CA PHE A 21 12.08 -4.81 -1.43
C PHE A 21 12.24 -4.32 0.00
N ILE A 22 11.11 -3.98 0.63
CA ILE A 22 11.06 -3.56 2.02
C ILE A 22 10.02 -4.43 2.73
N CYS A 23 10.44 -5.13 3.78
CA CYS A 23 9.56 -5.90 4.65
C CYS A 23 10.04 -5.78 6.10
N ALA A 24 9.10 -5.54 7.01
CA ALA A 24 9.41 -5.43 8.43
C ALA A 24 9.47 -6.82 9.08
N ASN A 25 10.60 -7.13 9.73
CA ASN A 25 10.65 -8.24 10.67
C ASN A 25 9.95 -7.82 11.97
N ASN A 26 8.73 -8.32 12.19
CA ASN A 26 7.90 -7.99 13.35
C ASN A 26 7.96 -9.04 14.47
N HIS A 27 8.92 -9.97 14.45
CA HIS A 27 9.02 -11.07 15.40
C HIS A 27 9.04 -10.59 16.87
N ARG A 28 9.94 -9.66 17.22
CA ARG A 28 10.06 -9.12 18.58
C ARG A 28 8.79 -8.42 19.07
N LEU A 29 8.07 -7.71 18.19
CA LEU A 29 6.82 -7.05 18.53
C LEU A 29 5.76 -8.07 18.93
N LYS A 30 5.63 -9.15 18.15
CA LYS A 30 4.67 -10.22 18.43
C LYS A 30 4.98 -10.93 19.75
N GLU A 31 6.24 -11.28 19.98
CA GLU A 31 6.64 -12.05 21.17
C GLU A 31 6.50 -11.26 22.46
N VAL A 32 6.91 -9.99 22.47
CA VAL A 32 6.98 -9.20 23.70
C VAL A 32 5.61 -8.64 24.08
N THR A 33 4.75 -8.34 23.10
CA THR A 33 3.48 -7.65 23.38
C THR A 33 2.24 -8.49 23.04
N GLY A 34 2.42 -9.68 22.46
CA GLY A 34 1.30 -10.47 21.91
C GLY A 34 0.60 -9.80 20.72
N TRP A 35 1.19 -8.76 20.13
CA TRP A 35 0.56 -8.01 19.05
C TRP A 35 0.40 -8.87 17.80
N TYR A 36 -0.70 -8.66 17.07
CA TYR A 36 -0.93 -9.27 15.77
C TYR A 36 -1.62 -8.27 14.83
N ALA A 37 -1.36 -8.40 13.54
CA ALA A 37 -2.05 -7.61 12.52
C ALA A 37 -3.50 -8.07 12.40
N ASN A 38 -4.45 -7.16 12.64
CA ASN A 38 -5.88 -7.44 12.56
C ASN A 38 -6.41 -7.55 11.13
N TYR A 39 -5.68 -6.97 10.17
CA TYR A 39 -6.09 -6.91 8.77
C TYR A 39 -4.98 -7.45 7.87
N SER A 40 -5.37 -8.26 6.88
CA SER A 40 -4.48 -8.60 5.78
C SER A 40 -4.31 -7.42 4.83
N LEU A 41 -3.28 -7.47 3.97
CA LEU A 41 -3.07 -6.45 2.94
C LEU A 41 -4.30 -6.30 2.05
N LEU A 42 -4.91 -7.40 1.62
CA LEU A 42 -6.10 -7.38 0.76
C LEU A 42 -7.30 -6.72 1.46
N GLN A 43 -7.53 -7.05 2.73
CA GLN A 43 -8.61 -6.44 3.50
C GLN A 43 -8.38 -4.93 3.69
N GLY A 44 -7.16 -4.53 4.04
CA GLY A 44 -6.80 -3.11 4.20
C GLY A 44 -6.97 -2.31 2.89
N LEU A 45 -6.56 -2.89 1.75
CA LEU A 45 -6.76 -2.27 0.44
C LEU A 45 -8.24 -2.11 0.11
N GLN A 46 -9.07 -3.13 0.35
CA GLN A 46 -10.50 -3.05 0.12
C GLN A 46 -11.16 -1.95 0.95
N LEU A 47 -10.88 -1.90 2.25
CA LEU A 47 -11.38 -0.86 3.17
C LEU A 47 -10.96 0.54 2.70
N THR A 48 -9.73 0.68 2.21
CA THR A 48 -9.21 1.96 1.71
C THR A 48 -9.96 2.41 0.45
N ILE A 49 -10.23 1.50 -0.48
CA ILE A 49 -11.00 1.79 -1.71
C ILE A 49 -12.43 2.19 -1.37
N ASP A 50 -13.08 1.47 -0.46
CA ASP A 50 -14.45 1.73 -0.07
C ASP A 50 -14.58 3.09 0.62
N TRP A 51 -13.64 3.41 1.53
CA TRP A 51 -13.53 4.74 2.12
C TRP A 51 -13.34 5.80 1.04
N TRP A 52 -12.40 5.63 0.11
CA TRP A 52 -12.13 6.61 -0.95
C TRP A 52 -13.38 6.89 -1.80
N LYS A 53 -14.09 5.84 -2.22
CA LYS A 53 -15.34 5.97 -3.00
C LYS A 53 -16.40 6.78 -2.26
N SER A 54 -16.49 6.66 -0.94
CA SER A 54 -17.44 7.44 -0.13
C SER A 54 -17.15 8.94 -0.11
N GLN A 55 -15.94 9.37 -0.49
CA GLN A 55 -15.54 10.78 -0.52
C GLN A 55 -15.79 11.46 -1.88
N LEU A 56 -16.12 10.70 -2.94
CA LEU A 56 -16.30 11.22 -4.30
C LEU A 56 -17.71 11.80 -4.54
N THR A 57 -18.28 12.45 -3.53
CA THR A 57 -19.59 13.13 -3.65
C THR A 57 -19.50 14.30 -4.62
#